data_AF-A0AAD9R669-F1
#
_entry.id   AF-A0AAD9R669-F1
#
_cell.length_a   1.000
_cell.length_b   1.000
_cell.length_c   1.000
_cell.angle_alpha   90.00
_cell.angle_beta   90.00
_cell.angle_gamma   90.00
#
_symmetry.space_group_name_H-M   'P 1'
#
loop_
_entity.id
_entity.type
_entity.pdbx_description
1 polymer ?
#
loop_
_entity_poly.entity_id
_entity_poly.type
_entity_poly.pdbx_seq_one_letter_code
_entity_poly.pdbx_strand_id
1 'polypeptide(L)'
;MCSAGFSTSYGPANRFGVDALYDTHCNTPRPTNATWPANETDVLRYSFGYCNSYSKYYFGRIPSWAHEDLTEMLAIDTEGNEYLWQFRSDNQVAHAAWLAFHDHVTTKAGGVVNSQDGWEPKVLKGKSPKTKQDSFMYREQNGVKSILMDDDNCDCYTTLNIGHGMCNSGHDTSYGPANQFGVDALYNPHCNVPRSQVGLTLYFRVK
;
A
#
# COMPACT_ATOMS: atom_id res chain seq x y z
N MET A 1 15.87 15.36 20.37
CA MET A 1 14.71 16.16 19.90
C MET A 1 14.91 16.41 18.42
N CYS A 2 14.19 15.69 17.55
CA CYS A 2 14.22 15.93 16.12
C CYS A 2 12.88 16.55 15.74
N SER A 3 12.93 17.81 15.29
CA SER A 3 11.79 18.56 14.79
C SER A 3 11.58 18.17 13.33
N ALA A 4 10.41 17.64 12.98
CA ALA A 4 10.03 17.41 11.60
C ALA A 4 8.91 18.40 11.25
N GLY A 5 9.23 19.35 10.38
CA GLY A 5 8.22 20.16 9.69
C GLY A 5 7.44 19.27 8.73
N PHE A 6 6.29 18.77 9.18
CA PHE A 6 5.25 18.25 8.30
C PHE A 6 4.19 19.35 8.14
N SER A 7 3.76 19.57 6.90
CA SER A 7 2.59 20.38 6.58
C SER A 7 1.39 19.88 7.41
N THR A 8 0.71 20.78 8.07
CA THR A 8 -0.09 20.60 9.30
C THR A 8 -1.37 19.75 9.19
N SER A 9 -1.56 18.95 8.13
CA SER A 9 -2.81 18.17 7.91
C SER A 9 -2.65 16.64 7.91
N TYR A 10 -1.44 16.09 7.78
CA TYR A 10 -1.17 14.64 7.86
C TYR A 10 -0.05 14.42 8.88
N GLY A 11 -0.41 14.47 10.16
CA GLY A 11 0.55 14.29 11.26
C GLY A 11 0.87 12.81 11.53
N PRO A 12 1.87 12.52 12.39
CA PRO A 12 2.25 11.16 12.78
C PRO A 12 1.09 10.32 13.35
N ALA A 13 0.12 10.99 13.98
CA ALA A 13 -1.07 10.37 14.56
C ALA A 13 -2.01 9.76 13.50
N ASN A 14 -1.85 10.12 12.23
CA ASN A 14 -2.71 9.64 11.15
C ASN A 14 -2.01 8.58 10.28
N ARG A 15 -0.88 8.03 10.73
CA ARG A 15 -0.19 6.96 10.00
C ARG A 15 -0.93 5.63 10.19
N PHE A 16 -1.12 4.89 9.10
CA PHE A 16 -1.70 3.55 9.11
C PHE A 16 -1.05 2.71 8.00
N GLY A 17 -1.47 1.46 7.82
CA GLY A 17 -0.98 0.68 6.68
C GLY A 17 0.47 0.24 6.82
N VAL A 18 1.08 -0.01 5.66
CA VAL A 18 2.42 -0.54 5.58
C VAL A 18 3.45 0.57 5.70
N ASP A 19 4.26 0.49 6.74
CA ASP A 19 5.59 1.09 6.79
C ASP A 19 6.61 -0.03 6.59
N ALA A 20 6.72 -0.47 5.35
CA ALA A 20 7.77 -1.38 5.00
C ALA A 20 9.04 -0.54 5.02
N LEU A 21 9.83 -0.70 6.08
CA LEU A 21 11.26 -0.38 6.11
C LEU A 21 11.66 1.08 6.39
N TYR A 22 10.78 1.94 6.91
CA TYR A 22 11.18 3.26 7.40
C TYR A 22 11.50 3.25 8.90
N ASP A 23 12.68 3.75 9.27
CA ASP A 23 13.01 4.04 10.67
C ASP A 23 12.29 5.33 11.10
N THR A 24 11.23 5.15 11.88
CA THR A 24 10.36 6.23 12.36
C THR A 24 11.02 7.15 13.38
N HIS A 25 12.19 6.77 13.90
CA HIS A 25 12.88 7.55 14.92
C HIS A 25 13.88 8.56 14.37
N CYS A 26 14.30 8.48 13.11
CA CYS A 26 15.39 9.33 12.61
C CYS A 26 15.27 9.93 11.20
N ASN A 27 14.16 9.79 10.44
CA ASN A 27 14.11 10.26 9.04
C ASN A 27 15.33 9.78 8.20
N THR A 28 15.97 8.68 8.62
CA THR A 28 17.13 8.11 7.95
C THR A 28 16.68 6.86 7.21
N PRO A 29 16.89 6.77 5.88
CA PRO A 29 16.74 5.52 5.16
C PRO A 29 17.56 4.43 5.87
N ARG A 30 16.94 3.30 6.21
CA ARG A 30 17.66 2.13 6.70
C ARG A 30 18.56 1.60 5.56
N PRO A 31 19.74 1.02 5.85
CA PRO A 31 20.58 0.40 4.82
C PRO A 31 19.81 -0.60 3.96
N THR A 32 20.16 -0.63 2.67
CA THR A 32 19.66 -1.56 1.67
C THR A 32 19.75 -3.01 2.18
N ASN A 33 18.69 -3.81 1.97
CA ASN A 33 18.52 -5.23 2.38
C ASN A 33 17.82 -5.50 3.73
N ALA A 34 16.80 -4.72 4.11
CA ALA A 34 15.99 -5.11 5.26
C ALA A 34 15.09 -6.33 4.93
N THR A 35 15.26 -7.42 5.67
CA THR A 35 14.51 -8.67 5.45
C THR A 35 13.05 -8.52 5.90
N TRP A 36 12.13 -9.13 5.15
CA TRP A 36 10.73 -9.27 5.55
C TRP A 36 10.62 -9.89 6.96
N PRO A 37 9.75 -9.38 7.84
CA PRO A 37 9.63 -9.94 9.18
C PRO A 37 9.05 -11.37 9.10
N ALA A 38 9.79 -12.36 9.61
CA ALA A 38 9.48 -13.78 9.43
C ALA A 38 8.09 -14.23 9.93
N ASN A 39 7.50 -13.49 10.88
CA ASN A 39 6.20 -13.82 11.47
C ASN A 39 5.04 -13.01 10.87
N GLU A 40 5.33 -12.11 9.93
CA GLU A 40 4.31 -11.27 9.32
C GLU A 40 3.75 -11.93 8.07
N THR A 41 2.48 -12.29 8.16
CA THR A 41 1.74 -13.05 7.14
C THR A 41 0.57 -12.23 6.56
N ASP A 42 0.42 -10.97 6.97
CA ASP A 42 -0.68 -10.12 6.51
C ASP A 42 -0.33 -8.64 6.66
N VAL A 43 -0.29 -7.92 5.53
CA VAL A 43 0.09 -6.50 5.48
C VAL A 43 -0.94 -5.57 6.12
N LEU A 44 -2.14 -6.07 6.39
CA LEU A 44 -3.21 -5.37 7.10
C LEU A 44 -3.61 -6.11 8.38
N ARG A 45 -2.68 -6.84 9.01
CA ARG A 45 -2.96 -7.68 10.19
C ARG A 45 -3.53 -6.91 11.37
N TYR A 46 -2.97 -5.74 11.67
CA TYR A 46 -3.22 -5.06 12.93
C TYR A 46 -4.21 -3.91 12.79
N SER A 47 -5.03 -3.70 13.82
CA SER A 47 -5.88 -2.52 13.91
C SER A 47 -5.04 -1.26 14.05
N PHE A 48 -5.62 -0.12 13.69
CA PHE A 48 -5.04 1.19 13.98
C PHE A 48 -4.63 1.32 15.47
N GLY A 49 -3.48 1.95 15.71
CA GLY A 49 -2.95 2.17 17.06
C GLY A 49 -2.21 0.98 17.68
N TYR A 50 -2.10 -0.16 17.00
CA TYR A 50 -1.31 -1.30 17.48
C TYR A 50 0.18 -0.98 17.64
N CYS A 51 0.71 -0.20 16.71
CA CYS A 51 2.13 0.10 16.67
C CYS A 51 2.50 1.26 17.60
N ASN A 52 3.74 1.23 18.11
CA ASN A 52 4.31 2.29 18.93
C ASN A 52 5.57 2.88 18.30
N SER A 53 6.14 3.90 18.95
CA SER A 53 7.33 4.61 18.46
C SER A 53 8.52 3.68 18.19
N TYR A 54 8.65 2.57 18.91
CA TYR A 54 9.77 1.63 18.78
C TYR A 54 9.57 0.54 17.71
N SER A 55 8.43 0.51 17.02
CA SER A 55 8.19 -0.56 16.03
C SER A 55 8.97 -0.26 14.75
N LYS A 56 9.64 -1.28 14.21
CA LYS A 56 10.54 -1.17 13.04
C LYS A 56 9.80 -1.14 11.69
N TYR A 57 8.53 -1.49 11.70
CA TYR A 57 7.61 -1.50 10.57
C TYR A 57 6.20 -1.40 11.15
N TYR A 58 5.25 -0.98 10.30
CA TYR A 58 3.84 -0.88 10.65
C TYR A 58 3.03 -1.67 9.63
N PHE A 59 2.12 -2.53 10.06
CA PHE A 59 1.15 -3.23 9.19
C PHE A 59 -0.25 -3.02 9.75
N GLY A 60 -0.81 -1.84 9.47
CA GLY A 60 -2.02 -1.36 10.12
C GLY A 60 -3.23 -1.23 9.20
N ARG A 61 -4.40 -1.12 9.81
CA ARG A 61 -5.66 -0.74 9.16
C ARG A 61 -6.03 0.72 9.47
N ILE A 62 -6.94 1.27 8.67
CA ILE A 62 -7.64 2.52 8.96
C ILE A 62 -8.42 2.33 10.27
N PRO A 63 -8.53 3.37 11.13
CA PRO A 63 -9.33 3.26 12.34
C PRO A 63 -10.79 2.91 12.06
N SER A 64 -11.38 2.07 12.91
CA SER A 64 -12.75 1.56 12.75
C SER A 64 -13.86 2.61 12.84
N TRP A 65 -13.52 3.84 13.23
CA TRP A 65 -14.46 4.97 13.32
C TRP A 65 -14.47 5.83 12.06
N ALA A 66 -13.54 5.60 11.13
CA ALA A 66 -13.49 6.36 9.88
C ALA A 66 -14.65 5.95 8.97
N HIS A 67 -15.07 6.87 8.10
CA HIS A 67 -16.14 6.65 7.14
C HIS A 67 -15.59 6.75 5.72
N GLU A 68 -15.96 5.80 4.87
CA GLU A 68 -15.39 5.61 3.53
C GLU A 68 -15.34 6.89 2.71
N ASP A 69 -16.49 7.48 2.39
CA ASP A 69 -16.60 8.66 1.54
C ASP A 69 -16.04 9.95 2.17
N LEU A 70 -15.66 9.91 3.44
CA LEU A 70 -15.04 11.02 4.17
C LEU A 70 -13.54 10.82 4.36
N THR A 71 -12.96 9.71 3.89
CA THR A 71 -11.57 9.36 4.17
C THR A 71 -10.69 9.44 2.94
N GLU A 72 -9.52 10.05 3.11
CA GLU A 72 -8.44 10.06 2.11
C GLU A 72 -7.26 9.22 2.59
N MET A 73 -6.51 8.68 1.64
CA MET A 73 -5.23 8.00 1.87
C MET A 73 -4.13 8.70 1.10
N LEU A 74 -3.12 9.17 1.81
CA LEU A 74 -1.86 9.66 1.29
C LEU A 74 -0.82 8.55 1.37
N ALA A 75 -0.14 8.27 0.27
CA ALA A 75 1.01 7.39 0.22
C ALA A 75 2.26 8.16 -0.18
N ILE A 76 3.38 7.84 0.48
CA ILE A 76 4.70 8.40 0.19
C ILE A 76 5.69 7.26 0.10
N ASP A 77 6.42 7.16 -1.02
CA ASP A 77 7.50 6.18 -1.16
C ASP A 77 8.89 6.80 -0.99
N THR A 78 9.89 5.94 -0.80
CA THR A 78 11.31 6.35 -0.68
C THR A 78 11.94 6.73 -2.01
N GLU A 79 11.28 6.49 -3.14
CA GLU A 79 11.71 6.95 -4.47
C GLU A 79 11.26 8.39 -4.77
N GLY A 80 10.46 8.98 -3.87
CA GLY A 80 10.10 10.39 -3.86
C GLY A 80 8.74 10.71 -4.47
N ASN A 81 7.89 9.70 -4.69
CA ASN A 81 6.50 9.89 -5.15
C ASN A 81 5.56 10.13 -3.96
N GLU A 82 4.54 10.97 -4.18
CA GLU A 82 3.50 11.27 -3.19
C GLU A 82 2.13 11.27 -3.87
N TYR A 83 1.29 10.29 -3.55
CA TYR A 83 -0.03 10.07 -4.16
C TYR A 83 -1.14 10.18 -3.13
N LEU A 84 -2.23 10.86 -3.49
CA LEU A 84 -3.39 11.04 -2.63
C LEU A 84 -4.63 10.43 -3.30
N TRP A 85 -5.28 9.49 -2.63
CA TRP A 85 -6.58 8.95 -3.02
C TRP A 85 -7.69 9.39 -2.08
N GLN A 86 -8.90 9.48 -2.62
CA GLN A 86 -10.14 9.59 -1.86
C GLN A 86 -10.85 8.24 -1.94
N PHE A 87 -11.19 7.64 -0.79
CA PHE A 87 -12.06 6.47 -0.78
C PHE A 87 -13.48 6.86 -1.22
N ARG A 88 -14.14 5.95 -1.94
CA ARG A 88 -15.42 6.20 -2.60
C ARG A 88 -16.24 4.92 -2.68
N SER A 89 -17.37 4.91 -2.00
CA SER A 89 -18.30 3.78 -1.98
C SER A 89 -18.97 3.53 -3.34
N ASP A 90 -19.03 4.56 -4.20
CA ASP A 90 -19.56 4.48 -5.56
C ASP A 90 -18.53 3.99 -6.61
N ASN A 91 -17.28 3.76 -6.20
CA ASN A 91 -16.20 3.30 -7.08
C ASN A 91 -15.74 1.89 -6.67
N GLN A 92 -15.82 0.91 -7.57
CA GLN A 92 -15.57 -0.50 -7.23
C GLN A 92 -14.16 -0.78 -6.68
N VAL A 93 -13.14 -0.12 -7.24
CA VAL A 93 -11.73 -0.31 -6.84
C VAL A 93 -11.49 0.37 -5.49
N ALA A 94 -11.94 1.62 -5.36
CA ALA A 94 -11.83 2.36 -4.10
C ALA A 94 -12.59 1.66 -2.96
N HIS A 95 -13.77 1.11 -3.24
CA HIS A 95 -14.59 0.41 -2.26
C HIS A 95 -13.95 -0.91 -1.82
N ALA A 96 -13.41 -1.69 -2.75
CA ALA A 96 -12.68 -2.90 -2.40
C ALA A 96 -11.41 -2.60 -1.58
N ALA A 97 -10.70 -1.51 -1.92
CA ALA A 97 -9.58 -1.03 -1.13
C ALA A 97 -10.03 -0.60 0.27
N TRP A 98 -11.13 0.14 0.41
CA TRP A 98 -11.70 0.51 1.70
C TRP A 98 -12.02 -0.72 2.55
N LEU A 99 -12.77 -1.67 2.01
CA LEU A 99 -13.14 -2.91 2.70
C LEU A 99 -11.90 -3.69 3.17
N ALA A 100 -10.81 -3.69 2.41
CA ALA A 100 -9.55 -4.28 2.82
C ALA A 100 -8.87 -3.48 3.95
N PHE A 101 -8.62 -2.18 3.72
CA PHE A 101 -7.88 -1.30 4.63
C PHE A 101 -8.61 -0.99 5.93
N HIS A 102 -9.95 -1.05 5.95
CA HIS A 102 -10.79 -0.73 7.11
C HIS A 102 -11.38 -2.00 7.72
N ASP A 103 -12.14 -2.77 6.95
CA ASP A 103 -12.94 -3.91 7.45
C ASP A 103 -12.20 -5.25 7.39
N HIS A 104 -10.96 -5.26 6.90
CA HIS A 104 -10.11 -6.45 6.77
C HIS A 104 -10.67 -7.53 5.83
N VAL A 105 -11.53 -7.12 4.89
CA VAL A 105 -12.23 -8.01 3.96
C VAL A 105 -11.34 -8.35 2.76
N THR A 106 -11.23 -9.64 2.45
CA THR A 106 -10.45 -10.14 1.31
C THR A 106 -11.12 -9.86 -0.03
N THR A 107 -10.32 -9.37 -0.98
CA THR A 107 -10.67 -9.31 -2.39
C THR A 107 -9.86 -10.38 -3.14
N LYS A 108 -10.54 -11.44 -3.58
CA LYS A 108 -9.93 -12.55 -4.32
C LYS A 108 -9.55 -12.13 -5.74
N ALA A 109 -8.71 -12.93 -6.38
CA ALA A 109 -8.42 -12.79 -7.81
C ALA A 109 -9.71 -12.82 -8.64
N GLY A 110 -9.81 -11.91 -9.61
CA GLY A 110 -11.01 -11.76 -10.44
C GLY A 110 -12.21 -11.13 -9.73
N GLY A 111 -12.06 -10.71 -8.46
CA GLY A 111 -13.15 -10.09 -7.69
C GLY A 111 -13.45 -8.66 -8.11
N VAL A 112 -12.42 -7.83 -8.26
CA VAL A 112 -12.51 -6.48 -8.82
C VAL A 112 -11.47 -6.35 -9.92
N VAL A 113 -11.93 -6.31 -11.17
CA VAL A 113 -11.08 -6.26 -12.36
C VAL A 113 -11.70 -5.36 -13.43
N ASN A 114 -10.87 -4.67 -14.22
CA ASN A 114 -11.29 -3.88 -15.39
C ASN A 114 -12.42 -2.88 -15.09
N SER A 115 -12.41 -2.27 -13.90
CA SER A 115 -13.41 -1.28 -13.50
C SER A 115 -13.40 -0.09 -14.47
N GLN A 116 -14.58 0.30 -14.97
CA GLN A 116 -14.70 1.38 -15.95
C GLN A 116 -14.28 2.75 -15.41
N ASP A 117 -14.32 2.95 -14.10
CA ASP A 117 -13.91 4.22 -13.50
C ASP A 117 -12.45 4.22 -13.04
N GLY A 118 -11.90 3.05 -12.65
CA GLY A 118 -10.60 2.94 -12.01
C GLY A 118 -10.51 3.75 -10.71
N TRP A 119 -9.37 3.73 -10.02
CA TRP A 119 -9.16 4.55 -8.82
C TRP A 119 -7.80 5.25 -8.88
N GLU A 120 -7.78 6.32 -9.65
CA GLU A 120 -6.56 7.09 -9.89
C GLU A 120 -6.20 8.02 -8.73
N PRO A 121 -4.90 8.12 -8.38
CA PRO A 121 -4.44 9.10 -7.40
C PRO A 121 -4.46 10.51 -7.97
N LYS A 122 -4.69 11.48 -7.08
CA LYS A 122 -4.12 12.81 -7.26
C LYS A 122 -2.62 12.75 -6.97
N VAL A 123 -1.80 12.92 -8.01
CA VAL A 123 -0.35 13.01 -7.87
C VAL A 123 0.03 14.36 -7.25
N LEU A 124 0.60 14.32 -6.05
CA LEU A 124 1.13 15.51 -5.37
C LEU A 124 2.61 15.74 -5.73
N LYS A 125 3.35 14.64 -5.93
CA LYS A 125 4.77 14.65 -6.33
C LYS A 125 5.10 13.37 -7.10
N GLY A 126 6.07 13.47 -8.01
CA GLY A 126 6.52 12.35 -8.83
C GLY A 126 5.84 12.31 -10.19
N LYS A 127 5.71 11.11 -10.77
CA LYS A 127 5.06 10.88 -12.07
C LYS A 127 3.65 10.33 -11.87
N SER A 128 2.79 10.45 -12.88
CA SER A 128 1.49 9.78 -12.89
C SER A 128 1.63 8.27 -13.17
N PRO A 129 0.69 7.45 -12.67
CA PRO A 129 0.57 6.05 -13.10
C PRO A 129 0.53 5.98 -14.63
N LYS A 130 1.20 4.96 -15.19
CA LYS A 130 1.29 4.80 -16.65
C LYS A 130 0.02 4.19 -17.24
N THR A 131 -0.64 3.34 -16.45
CA THR A 131 -1.85 2.61 -16.79
C THR A 131 -2.92 2.93 -15.76
N LYS A 132 -4.15 2.62 -16.14
CA LYS A 132 -5.32 2.88 -15.32
C LYS A 132 -5.44 1.83 -14.22
N GLN A 133 -5.50 2.26 -12.97
CA GLN A 133 -5.58 1.39 -11.80
C GLN A 133 -7.03 0.94 -11.61
N ASP A 134 -7.41 -0.14 -12.30
CA ASP A 134 -8.81 -0.56 -12.44
C ASP A 134 -9.13 -1.92 -11.79
N SER A 135 -8.14 -2.50 -11.14
CA SER A 135 -8.20 -3.82 -10.52
C SER A 135 -7.62 -3.75 -9.10
N PHE A 136 -8.19 -4.53 -8.19
CA PHE A 136 -7.72 -4.60 -6.80
C PHE A 136 -7.79 -6.02 -6.24
N MET A 137 -6.73 -6.43 -5.54
CA MET A 137 -6.68 -7.66 -4.78
C MET A 137 -6.15 -7.41 -3.38
N TYR A 138 -6.75 -8.11 -2.41
CA TYR A 138 -6.21 -8.27 -1.07
C TYR A 138 -6.41 -9.71 -0.62
N ARG A 139 -5.40 -10.56 -0.86
CA ARG A 139 -5.48 -12.01 -0.69
C ARG A 139 -4.14 -12.61 -0.31
N GLU A 140 -4.18 -13.84 0.18
CA GLU A 140 -2.96 -14.60 0.43
C GLU A 140 -2.31 -15.01 -0.90
N GLN A 141 -1.01 -14.77 -0.98
CA GLN A 141 -0.12 -15.31 -1.98
C GLN A 141 1.20 -15.67 -1.30
N ASN A 142 1.65 -16.90 -1.51
CA ASN A 142 2.94 -17.37 -1.00
C ASN A 142 3.14 -17.16 0.52
N GLY A 143 2.09 -17.40 1.30
CA GLY A 143 2.09 -17.30 2.77
C GLY A 143 1.91 -15.90 3.34
N VAL A 144 1.74 -14.86 2.49
CA VAL A 144 1.50 -13.48 2.92
C VAL A 144 0.24 -12.93 2.25
N LYS A 145 -0.69 -12.42 3.06
CA LYS A 145 -1.83 -11.64 2.62
C LYS A 145 -1.36 -10.27 2.16
N SER A 146 -1.43 -10.07 0.85
CA SER A 146 -0.76 -8.99 0.12
C SER A 146 -1.80 -8.11 -0.58
N ILE A 147 -1.41 -6.89 -0.94
CA ILE A 147 -2.24 -5.93 -1.69
C ILE A 147 -1.65 -5.78 -3.09
N LEU A 148 -2.53 -5.78 -4.09
CA LEU A 148 -2.20 -5.37 -5.46
C LEU A 148 -3.28 -4.41 -5.95
N MET A 149 -2.87 -3.23 -6.39
CA MET A 149 -3.68 -2.27 -7.13
C MET A 149 -3.01 -2.01 -8.48
N ASP A 150 -3.73 -2.32 -9.56
CA ASP A 150 -3.13 -2.56 -10.86
C ASP A 150 -4.14 -2.42 -12.03
N ASP A 151 -3.68 -2.51 -13.29
CA ASP A 151 -4.49 -2.48 -14.52
C ASP A 151 -4.79 -3.85 -15.16
N ASP A 152 -3.95 -4.88 -14.98
CA ASP A 152 -4.13 -6.18 -15.65
C ASP A 152 -4.20 -7.39 -14.70
N ASN A 153 -4.22 -7.10 -13.39
CA ASN A 153 -4.28 -8.04 -12.28
C ASN A 153 -2.98 -8.86 -12.11
N CYS A 154 -1.84 -8.28 -12.51
CA CYS A 154 -0.47 -8.78 -12.32
C CYS A 154 0.52 -7.66 -11.88
N ASP A 155 1.74 -8.00 -11.44
CA ASP A 155 2.64 -7.03 -10.75
C ASP A 155 3.29 -5.93 -11.62
N CYS A 156 2.98 -5.84 -12.91
CA CYS A 156 3.53 -4.77 -13.75
C CYS A 156 2.62 -3.55 -13.69
N TYR A 157 3.16 -2.33 -13.77
CA TYR A 157 2.34 -1.12 -13.89
C TYR A 157 1.43 -0.78 -12.69
N THR A 158 1.69 -1.41 -11.56
CA THR A 158 0.97 -1.20 -10.30
C THR A 158 1.26 0.18 -9.69
N THR A 159 0.35 0.61 -8.81
CA THR A 159 0.56 1.82 -7.98
C THR A 159 0.55 1.56 -6.49
N LEU A 160 0.01 0.41 -6.06
CA LEU A 160 0.07 -0.01 -4.67
C LEU A 160 0.23 -1.53 -4.62
N ASN A 161 1.47 -1.98 -4.41
CA ASN A 161 1.81 -3.39 -4.34
C ASN A 161 2.64 -3.66 -3.08
N ILE A 162 2.09 -4.47 -2.18
CA ILE A 162 2.61 -4.62 -0.81
C ILE A 162 2.49 -6.08 -0.38
N GLY A 163 3.59 -6.64 0.12
CA GLY A 163 3.68 -8.04 0.51
C GLY A 163 4.45 -8.84 -0.53
N HIS A 164 3.79 -9.85 -1.11
CA HIS A 164 4.30 -10.69 -2.19
C HIS A 164 3.61 -10.34 -3.51
N GLY A 165 4.35 -10.48 -4.61
CA GLY A 165 3.82 -10.25 -5.96
C GLY A 165 2.70 -11.23 -6.36
N MET A 166 1.68 -10.73 -7.04
CA MET A 166 0.52 -11.50 -7.47
C MET A 166 0.30 -11.39 -8.97
N CYS A 167 -0.23 -12.46 -9.56
CA CYS A 167 -0.74 -12.44 -10.93
C CYS A 167 -1.91 -13.41 -11.05
N ASN A 168 -3.08 -12.91 -11.45
CA ASN A 168 -4.31 -13.69 -11.52
C ASN A 168 -4.60 -14.40 -10.18
N SER A 169 -4.92 -15.70 -10.20
CA SER A 169 -5.15 -16.50 -8.99
C SER A 169 -3.87 -17.01 -8.32
N GLY A 170 -2.69 -16.62 -8.80
CA GLY A 170 -1.40 -17.11 -8.31
C GLY A 170 -0.32 -16.04 -8.37
N HIS A 171 0.86 -16.46 -8.83
CA HIS A 171 2.04 -15.65 -9.09
C HIS A 171 2.67 -16.15 -10.39
N ASP A 172 3.26 -15.25 -11.18
CA ASP A 172 3.92 -15.58 -12.43
C ASP A 172 5.35 -15.04 -12.44
N THR A 173 6.32 -15.93 -12.67
CA THR A 173 7.75 -15.56 -12.71
C THR A 173 8.13 -14.65 -13.87
N SER A 174 7.29 -14.56 -14.90
CA SER A 174 7.44 -13.55 -15.96
C SER A 174 7.18 -12.13 -15.47
N TYR A 175 6.48 -11.98 -14.34
CA TYR A 175 6.12 -10.70 -13.74
C TYR A 175 6.95 -10.38 -12.48
N GLY A 176 7.67 -11.36 -11.92
CA GLY A 176 8.66 -11.14 -10.86
C GLY A 176 9.19 -12.40 -10.18
N PRO A 177 10.19 -12.28 -9.30
CA PRO A 177 10.71 -13.43 -8.55
C PRO A 177 9.72 -13.97 -7.50
N ALA A 178 9.62 -15.30 -7.40
CA ALA A 178 8.92 -15.96 -6.31
C ALA A 178 9.66 -15.75 -4.97
N ASN A 179 8.91 -15.73 -3.85
CA ASN A 179 9.45 -15.55 -2.50
C ASN A 179 10.19 -14.21 -2.26
N GLN A 180 9.91 -13.18 -3.06
CA GLN A 180 10.36 -11.82 -2.79
C GLN A 180 9.25 -11.01 -2.12
N PHE A 181 9.55 -10.43 -0.97
CA PHE A 181 8.57 -9.69 -0.17
C PHE A 181 9.05 -8.26 0.11
N GLY A 182 8.11 -7.32 0.20
CA GLY A 182 8.41 -5.94 0.52
C GLY A 182 7.27 -5.00 0.11
N VAL A 183 7.64 -3.85 -0.46
CA VAL A 183 6.72 -2.93 -1.15
C VAL A 183 7.30 -2.53 -2.49
N ASP A 184 6.43 -2.17 -3.42
CA ASP A 184 6.81 -1.51 -4.66
C ASP A 184 6.77 0.02 -4.51
N ALA A 185 7.44 0.73 -5.41
CA ALA A 185 7.29 2.16 -5.58
C ALA A 185 5.90 2.48 -6.15
N LEU A 186 5.37 3.65 -5.79
CA LEU A 186 4.07 4.12 -6.26
C LEU A 186 4.04 4.33 -7.77
N TYR A 187 5.18 4.72 -8.35
CA TYR A 187 5.36 4.78 -9.79
C TYR A 187 6.18 3.58 -10.27
N ASN A 188 5.52 2.56 -10.81
CA ASN A 188 6.19 1.41 -11.40
C ASN A 188 5.91 1.31 -12.92
N PRO A 189 6.83 1.74 -13.80
CA PRO A 189 6.63 1.64 -15.25
C PRO A 189 7.03 0.28 -15.83
N HIS A 190 7.36 -0.69 -14.99
CA HIS A 190 7.82 -2.03 -15.36
C HIS A 190 7.22 -3.04 -14.38
N CYS A 191 7.83 -4.22 -14.29
CA CYS A 191 7.43 -5.30 -13.38
C CYS A 191 8.38 -5.30 -12.17
N ASN A 192 8.50 -4.15 -11.51
CA ASN A 192 9.27 -4.06 -10.29
C ASN A 192 8.41 -4.55 -9.12
N VAL A 193 8.40 -5.84 -8.84
CA VAL A 193 7.55 -6.40 -7.76
C VAL A 193 7.98 -5.92 -6.36
N PRO A 194 7.19 -6.19 -5.30
CA PRO A 194 7.52 -5.79 -3.94
C PRO A 194 8.93 -6.21 -3.53
N ARG A 195 9.72 -5.27 -3.02
CA ARG A 195 11.16 -5.44 -2.77
C ARG A 195 11.61 -4.75 -1.49
N SER A 196 12.70 -5.24 -0.92
CA SER A 196 13.26 -4.72 0.34
C SER A 196 13.98 -3.36 0.24
N GLN A 197 14.11 -2.82 -0.97
CA GLN A 197 14.85 -1.59 -1.25
C GLN A 197 13.96 -0.36 -1.32
N VAL A 198 12.64 -0.54 -1.36
CA VAL A 198 11.67 0.55 -1.34
C VAL A 198 10.99 0.57 0.02
N GLY A 199 10.77 1.76 0.54
CA GLY A 199 9.85 2.00 1.62
C GLY A 199 8.62 2.75 1.15
N LEU A 200 7.52 2.50 1.85
CA LEU A 200 6.21 3.10 1.62
C LEU A 200 5.67 3.50 2.97
N THR A 201 5.05 4.67 3.07
CA THR A 201 4.32 5.08 4.27
C THR A 201 2.92 5.54 3.86
N LEU A 202 1.90 5.01 4.54
CA LEU A 202 0.51 5.39 4.35
C LEU A 202 0.01 6.27 5.50
N TYR A 203 -0.72 7.32 5.16
CA TYR A 203 -1.38 8.24 6.08
C TYR A 203 -2.83 8.40 5.69
N PHE A 204 -3.74 8.51 6.65
CA PHE A 204 -5.15 8.81 6.36
C PHE A 204 -5.51 10.23 6.77
N ARG A 205 -6.64 10.71 6.29
CA ARG A 205 -7.31 11.89 6.84
C ARG A 205 -8.81 11.70 6.68
N VAL A 206 -9.56 11.99 7.73
CA VAL A 206 -11.03 12.10 7.68
C VAL A 206 -11.39 13.57 7.52
N LYS A 207 -12.29 13.87 6.59
CA LYS A 207 -12.79 15.22 6.25
C LYS A 207 -13.91 15.67 7.17
#